data_AF-A0A1Q1FNJ3-F1
#
_entry.id   AF-A0A1Q1FNJ3-F1
#
_cell.length_a   1.000
_cell.length_b   1.000
_cell.length_c   1.000
_cell.angle_alpha   90.00
_cell.angle_beta   90.00
_cell.angle_gamma   90.00
#
_symmetry.space_group_name_H-M   'P 1'
#
loop_
_entity.id
_entity.type
_entity.pdbx_description
1 polymer ?
#
loop_
_entity_poly.entity_id
_entity_poly.type
_entity_poly.pdbx_seq_one_letter_code
_entity_poly.pdbx_strand_id
1 'polypeptide(L)'
;MTDDRSPSITDLYYAVETALVAPGIVSHEAAHLLACRLTGVGVVGSSILNPFAADAYLDHEPVTSFPVDLLIAVAPLPVNTGLALAAFALASAAGTPLVAIPCYWLGACFALTAFPSIGDTETLLATAGDLPGPLQPLGYLLATPVRLFTVIPGSAGVAGFVWILVLLGVT
;
A
#
# COMPACT_ATOMS: atom_id res chain seq x y z
N MET A 1 17.27 22.37 21.82
CA MET A 1 16.61 21.60 22.89
C MET A 1 16.33 20.23 22.30
N THR A 2 17.30 19.33 22.39
CA THR A 2 17.16 17.93 21.93
C THR A 2 16.31 17.21 22.97
N ASP A 3 15.14 16.73 22.56
CA ASP A 3 14.28 15.88 23.38
C ASP A 3 15.03 14.56 23.63
N ASP A 4 15.71 14.45 24.77
CA ASP A 4 16.52 13.30 25.17
C ASP A 4 15.62 12.21 25.79
N ARG A 5 14.53 11.89 25.07
CA ARG A 5 13.62 10.82 25.45
C ARG A 5 14.11 9.53 24.81
N SER A 6 14.49 8.57 25.65
CA SER A 6 14.69 7.19 25.20
C SER A 6 13.41 6.69 24.50
N PRO A 7 13.54 5.98 23.37
CA PRO A 7 12.38 5.46 22.64
C PRO A 7 11.53 4.57 23.53
N SER A 8 10.21 4.72 23.41
CA SER A 8 9.24 3.89 24.12
C SER A 8 9.26 2.46 23.58
N ILE A 9 8.68 1.50 24.33
CA ILE A 9 8.50 0.12 23.83
C ILE A 9 7.68 0.11 22.52
N THR A 10 6.72 1.03 22.41
CA THR A 10 5.89 1.19 21.21
C THR A 10 6.72 1.70 20.04
N ASP A 11 7.65 2.63 20.26
CA ASP A 11 8.53 3.17 19.21
C ASP A 11 9.47 2.07 18.69
N LEU A 12 9.96 1.21 19.59
CA LEU A 12 10.78 0.05 19.23
C LEU A 12 9.96 -1.00 18.46
N TYR A 13 8.70 -1.22 18.87
CA TYR A 13 7.79 -2.10 18.15
C TYR A 13 7.62 -1.64 16.69
N TYR A 14 7.33 -0.35 16.48
CA TYR A 14 7.20 0.21 15.12
C TYR A 14 8.50 0.12 14.33
N ALA A 15 9.65 0.40 14.95
CA ALA A 15 10.94 0.30 14.26
C ALA A 15 11.23 -1.12 13.75
N VAL A 16 10.89 -2.13 14.56
CA VAL A 16 11.02 -3.54 14.17
C VAL A 16 10.03 -3.89 13.06
N GLU A 17 8.76 -3.49 13.19
CA GLU A 17 7.74 -3.71 12.17
C GLU A 17 8.15 -3.07 10.83
N THR A 18 8.50 -1.79 10.83
CA THR A 18 9.00 -1.09 9.64
C THR A 18 10.21 -1.79 9.06
N ALA A 19 11.20 -2.21 9.85
CA ALA A 19 12.37 -2.92 9.31
C ALA A 19 12.00 -4.24 8.61
N LEU A 20 10.95 -4.93 9.08
CA LEU A 20 10.48 -6.20 8.50
C LEU A 20 9.71 -6.03 7.19
N VAL A 21 9.00 -4.91 7.00
CA VAL A 21 8.13 -4.69 5.82
C VAL A 21 8.47 -3.46 4.99
N ALA A 22 9.52 -2.70 5.34
CA ALA A 22 9.92 -1.46 4.68
C ALA A 22 10.02 -1.56 3.16
N PRO A 23 10.58 -2.63 2.54
CA PRO A 23 10.61 -2.73 1.08
C PRO A 23 9.21 -2.65 0.46
N GLY A 24 8.21 -3.25 1.11
CA GLY A 24 6.82 -3.23 0.67
C GLY A 24 6.14 -1.89 0.87
N ILE A 25 6.40 -1.21 2.00
CA ILE A 25 5.88 0.13 2.25
C ILE A 25 6.45 1.12 1.23
N VAL A 26 7.76 1.05 0.96
CA VAL A 26 8.40 1.93 -0.04
C VAL A 26 7.80 1.73 -1.43
N SER A 27 7.56 0.47 -1.84
CA SER A 27 6.94 0.22 -3.14
C SER A 27 5.45 0.59 -3.18
N HIS A 28 4.76 0.52 -2.05
CA HIS A 28 3.38 1.00 -1.89
C HIS A 28 3.30 2.51 -2.18
N GLU A 29 4.11 3.31 -1.50
CA GLU A 29 4.15 4.76 -1.74
C GLU A 29 4.66 5.12 -3.14
N ALA A 30 5.59 4.32 -3.69
CA ALA A 30 6.04 4.50 -5.06
C ALA A 30 4.93 4.22 -6.09
N ALA A 31 3.99 3.32 -5.79
CA ALA A 31 2.83 3.05 -6.63
C ALA A 31 1.87 4.24 -6.67
N HIS A 32 1.60 4.85 -5.51
CA HIS A 32 0.84 6.10 -5.41
C HIS A 32 1.50 7.23 -6.20
N LEU A 33 2.82 7.39 -6.04
CA LEU A 33 3.60 8.37 -6.78
C LEU A 33 3.53 8.14 -8.29
N LEU A 34 3.64 6.90 -8.73
CA LEU A 34 3.50 6.53 -10.14
C LEU A 34 2.10 6.90 -10.64
N ALA A 35 1.05 6.55 -9.91
CA ALA A 35 -0.33 6.87 -10.28
C ALA A 35 -0.56 8.38 -10.37
N CYS A 36 -0.07 9.16 -9.40
CA CYS A 36 -0.13 10.63 -9.42
C CYS A 36 0.56 11.20 -10.67
N ARG A 37 1.76 10.72 -11.00
CA ARG A 37 2.50 11.16 -12.20
C ARG A 37 1.79 10.81 -13.50
N LEU A 38 1.16 9.64 -13.57
CA LEU A 38 0.43 9.20 -14.76
C LEU A 38 -0.87 9.98 -14.98
N THR A 39 -1.48 10.49 -13.91
CA THR A 39 -2.74 11.27 -13.96
C THR A 39 -2.53 12.78 -13.92
N GLY A 40 -1.30 13.24 -13.70
CA GLY A 40 -0.97 14.66 -13.62
C GLY A 40 -1.32 15.31 -12.28
N VAL A 41 -1.57 14.53 -11.23
CA VAL A 41 -1.76 15.03 -9.86
C VAL A 41 -0.42 15.50 -9.30
N GLY A 42 -0.37 16.75 -8.84
CA GLY A 42 0.84 17.33 -8.25
C GLY A 42 1.23 16.63 -6.95
N VAL A 43 2.53 16.39 -6.76
CA VAL A 43 3.10 15.85 -5.52
C VAL A 43 3.76 17.01 -4.79
N VAL A 44 3.24 17.34 -3.61
CA VAL A 44 3.60 18.56 -2.85
C VAL A 44 4.64 18.30 -1.77
N GLY A 45 4.79 17.05 -1.32
CA GLY A 45 5.77 16.64 -0.31
C GLY A 45 6.65 15.47 -0.76
N SER A 46 7.69 15.17 0.02
CA SER A 46 8.41 13.90 -0.10
C SER A 46 7.58 12.78 0.51
N SER A 47 7.65 11.57 -0.06
CA SER A 47 7.17 10.37 0.64
C SER A 47 7.92 10.25 1.97
N ILE A 48 7.16 10.13 3.06
CA ILE A 48 7.69 9.97 4.42
C ILE A 48 7.47 8.52 4.80
N LEU A 49 8.55 7.86 5.24
CA LEU A 49 8.50 6.62 6.00
C LEU A 49 9.05 6.94 7.38
N ASN A 50 8.21 6.95 8.38
CA ASN A 50 8.65 7.16 9.75
C ASN A 50 8.77 5.79 10.43
N PRO A 51 10.00 5.35 10.76
CA PRO A 51 10.20 4.04 11.35
C PRO A 51 9.73 3.95 12.81
N PHE A 52 9.32 5.05 13.45
CA PHE A 52 8.95 5.06 14.87
C PHE A 52 7.44 5.21 15.10
N ALA A 53 6.64 5.23 14.03
CA ALA A 53 5.19 5.24 14.12
C ALA A 53 4.57 4.51 12.91
N ALA A 54 3.24 4.33 12.95
CA ALA A 54 2.48 3.65 11.90
C ALA A 54 2.15 4.59 10.72
N ASP A 55 3.12 5.42 10.32
CA ASP A 55 2.98 6.46 9.32
C ASP A 55 3.99 6.27 8.18
N ALA A 56 3.43 5.89 7.04
CA ALA A 56 4.03 6.14 5.75
C ALA A 56 2.98 6.79 4.87
N TYR A 57 3.34 7.86 4.16
CA TYR A 57 2.41 8.57 3.30
C TYR A 57 3.13 9.37 2.22
N LEU A 58 2.38 9.68 1.17
CA LEU A 58 2.76 10.57 0.09
C LEU A 58 1.79 11.75 0.04
N ASP A 59 2.30 12.96 0.29
CA ASP A 59 1.49 14.17 0.15
C ASP A 59 1.34 14.57 -1.32
N HIS A 60 0.09 14.55 -1.81
CA HIS A 60 -0.28 15.02 -3.13
C HIS A 60 -1.41 16.05 -3.08
N GLU A 61 -1.64 16.75 -4.18
CA GLU A 61 -2.72 17.72 -4.30
C GLU A 61 -4.11 17.05 -4.15
N PRO A 62 -5.13 17.78 -3.69
CA PRO A 62 -6.49 17.25 -3.61
C PRO A 62 -6.97 16.70 -4.95
N VAL A 63 -7.48 15.47 -4.94
CA VAL A 63 -8.02 14.82 -6.14
C VAL A 63 -9.53 15.07 -6.22
N THR A 64 -10.00 15.61 -7.33
CA THR A 64 -11.42 15.94 -7.56
C THR A 64 -12.10 15.02 -8.57
N SER A 65 -11.35 14.11 -9.19
CA SER A 65 -11.82 13.21 -10.24
C SER A 65 -11.88 11.78 -9.69
N PHE A 66 -13.09 11.20 -9.62
CA PHE A 66 -13.28 9.84 -9.10
C PHE A 66 -12.40 8.78 -9.78
N PRO A 67 -12.28 8.71 -11.12
CA PRO A 67 -11.40 7.71 -11.74
C PRO A 67 -9.94 7.87 -11.36
N VAL A 68 -9.47 9.10 -11.13
CA VAL A 68 -8.10 9.39 -10.69
C VAL A 68 -7.91 8.99 -9.24
N ASP A 69 -8.87 9.35 -8.38
CA ASP A 69 -8.89 9.01 -6.96
C ASP A 69 -8.86 7.48 -6.77
N LEU A 70 -9.74 6.77 -7.47
CA LEU A 70 -9.78 5.31 -7.47
C LEU A 70 -8.48 4.70 -7.98
N LEU A 71 -7.90 5.23 -9.07
CA LEU A 71 -6.65 4.72 -9.62
C LEU A 71 -5.50 4.86 -8.64
N ILE A 72 -5.36 6.02 -7.99
CA ILE A 72 -4.32 6.27 -6.98
C ILE A 72 -4.55 5.33 -5.80
N ALA A 73 -5.77 5.33 -5.22
CA ALA A 73 -6.11 4.50 -4.07
C ALA A 73 -5.74 3.03 -4.25
N VAL A 74 -6.01 2.44 -5.42
CA VAL A 74 -5.76 1.01 -5.68
C VAL A 74 -4.42 0.73 -6.33
N ALA A 75 -3.60 1.73 -6.67
CA ALA A 75 -2.32 1.55 -7.37
C ALA A 75 -1.33 0.59 -6.68
N PRO A 76 -1.22 0.57 -5.34
CA PRO A 76 -0.32 -0.36 -4.66
C PRO A 76 -0.65 -1.83 -4.92
N LEU A 77 -1.94 -2.17 -5.08
CA LEU A 77 -2.38 -3.56 -5.25
C LEU A 77 -1.75 -4.25 -6.47
N PRO A 78 -1.89 -3.76 -7.71
CA PRO A 78 -1.27 -4.39 -8.87
C PRO A 78 0.27 -4.29 -8.84
N VAL A 79 0.84 -3.17 -8.37
CA VAL A 79 2.30 -2.97 -8.33
C VAL A 79 2.96 -3.95 -7.38
N ASN A 80 2.53 -3.98 -6.12
CA ASN A 80 3.11 -4.87 -5.12
C ASN A 80 2.78 -6.35 -5.40
N THR A 81 1.61 -6.66 -5.96
CA THR A 81 1.32 -8.03 -6.43
C THR A 81 2.30 -8.49 -7.51
N GLY A 82 2.60 -7.63 -8.50
CA GLY A 82 3.56 -7.94 -9.54
C GLY A 82 4.98 -8.14 -8.99
N LEU A 83 5.42 -7.26 -8.09
CA LEU A 83 6.71 -7.39 -7.41
C LEU A 83 6.79 -8.65 -6.55
N ALA A 84 5.72 -8.99 -5.84
CA ALA A 84 5.62 -10.21 -5.04
C ALA A 84 5.75 -11.47 -5.89
N LEU A 85 5.00 -11.55 -6.99
CA LEU A 85 5.09 -12.67 -7.94
C LEU A 85 6.49 -12.82 -8.52
N ALA A 86 7.11 -11.71 -8.94
CA ALA A 86 8.48 -11.72 -9.45
C ALA A 86 9.48 -12.21 -8.40
N ALA A 87 9.35 -11.74 -7.15
CA ALA A 87 10.22 -12.14 -6.05
C ALA A 87 10.06 -13.62 -5.69
N PHE A 88 8.82 -14.13 -5.59
CA PHE A 88 8.58 -15.54 -5.31
C PHE A 88 9.04 -16.46 -6.44
N ALA A 89 8.78 -16.10 -7.71
CA ALA A 89 9.28 -16.87 -8.85
C ALA A 89 10.83 -16.94 -8.88
N LEU A 90 11.50 -15.83 -8.58
CA LEU A 90 12.96 -15.80 -8.43
C LEU A 90 13.43 -16.68 -7.26
N ALA A 91 12.71 -16.67 -6.13
CA ALA A 91 13.03 -17.50 -4.98
C ALA A 91 12.94 -19.00 -5.32
N SER A 92 11.88 -19.42 -6.01
CA SER A 92 11.68 -20.79 -6.50
C SER A 92 12.79 -21.22 -7.46
N ALA A 93 13.30 -20.31 -8.30
CA ALA A 93 14.33 -20.59 -9.29
C ALA A 93 15.78 -20.49 -8.77
N ALA A 94 16.01 -19.91 -7.59
CA ALA A 94 17.33 -19.50 -7.12
C ALA A 94 18.36 -20.63 -6.91
N GLY A 95 17.92 -21.86 -6.66
CA GLY A 95 18.80 -23.03 -6.46
C GLY A 95 19.71 -22.97 -5.22
N THR A 96 19.70 -21.88 -4.46
CA THR A 96 20.46 -21.69 -3.22
C THR A 96 19.67 -20.89 -2.18
N PRO A 97 19.74 -21.25 -0.88
CA PRO A 97 19.12 -20.50 0.19
C PRO A 97 19.58 -19.03 0.28
N LEU A 98 20.82 -18.74 -0.13
CA LEU A 98 21.39 -17.39 -0.05
C LEU A 98 20.62 -16.37 -0.89
N VAL A 99 20.01 -16.80 -1.99
CA VAL A 99 19.19 -15.96 -2.88
C VAL A 99 17.71 -16.20 -2.62
N ALA A 100 17.31 -17.45 -2.37
CA ALA A 100 15.90 -17.79 -2.14
C ALA A 100 15.32 -17.08 -0.91
N ILE A 101 16.03 -17.05 0.23
CA ILE A 101 15.52 -16.49 1.48
C ILE A 101 15.23 -14.98 1.35
N PRO A 102 16.16 -14.13 0.86
CA PRO A 102 15.87 -12.71 0.63
C PRO A 102 14.72 -12.49 -0.35
N CYS A 103 14.63 -13.29 -1.42
CA CYS A 103 13.55 -13.19 -2.39
C CYS A 103 12.17 -13.56 -1.81
N TYR A 104 12.09 -14.61 -0.98
CA TYR A 104 10.86 -14.93 -0.24
C TYR A 104 10.48 -13.81 0.73
N TRP A 105 11.46 -13.25 1.46
CA TRP A 105 11.21 -12.12 2.36
C TRP A 105 10.69 -10.89 1.60
N LEU A 106 11.31 -10.53 0.48
CA LEU A 106 10.84 -9.42 -0.37
C LEU A 106 9.42 -9.68 -0.90
N GLY A 107 9.14 -10.89 -1.40
CA GLY A 107 7.81 -11.25 -1.87
C GLY A 107 6.76 -11.13 -0.76
N ALA A 108 7.09 -11.53 0.46
CA ALA A 108 6.22 -11.36 1.62
C ALA A 108 6.01 -9.88 1.97
N CYS A 109 7.05 -9.05 1.94
CA CYS A 109 6.94 -7.61 2.17
C CYS A 109 5.96 -6.96 1.20
N PHE A 110 6.12 -7.25 -0.10
CA PHE A 110 5.25 -6.69 -1.15
C PHE A 110 3.80 -7.18 -0.99
N ALA A 111 3.59 -8.48 -0.78
CA ALA A 111 2.23 -9.01 -0.63
C ALA A 111 1.50 -8.49 0.62
N LEU A 112 2.18 -8.35 1.77
CA LEU A 112 1.60 -7.80 3.00
C LEU A 112 1.16 -6.34 2.87
N THR A 113 1.83 -5.59 2.00
CA THR A 113 1.62 -4.15 1.79
C THR A 113 0.92 -3.85 0.48
N ALA A 114 0.30 -4.84 -0.17
CA ALA A 114 -0.34 -4.64 -1.47
C ALA A 114 -1.69 -3.93 -1.36
N PHE A 115 -2.42 -4.13 -0.26
CA PHE A 115 -3.77 -3.61 -0.12
C PHE A 115 -3.77 -2.15 0.34
N PRO A 116 -4.74 -1.34 -0.13
CA PRO A 116 -4.88 0.03 0.30
C PRO A 116 -5.21 0.12 1.80
N SER A 117 -4.81 1.25 2.38
CA SER A 117 -5.08 1.67 3.75
C SER A 117 -6.32 2.53 3.86
N ILE A 118 -6.66 2.91 5.10
CA ILE A 118 -7.76 3.84 5.36
C ILE A 118 -7.47 5.25 4.81
N GLY A 119 -6.20 5.67 4.77
CA GLY A 119 -5.81 6.96 4.20
C GLY A 119 -6.03 6.99 2.70
N ASP A 120 -5.58 5.95 1.98
CA ASP A 120 -5.66 5.86 0.52
C ASP A 120 -7.08 5.94 -0.04
N THR A 121 -8.09 5.67 0.78
CA THR A 121 -9.48 5.52 0.35
C THR A 121 -10.41 6.56 0.95
N GLU A 122 -9.88 7.56 1.68
CA GLU A 122 -10.71 8.48 2.46
C GLU A 122 -11.59 9.41 1.62
N THR A 123 -11.15 9.72 0.41
CA THR A 123 -11.84 10.62 -0.52
C THR A 123 -12.77 9.90 -1.50
N LEU A 124 -12.68 8.57 -1.64
CA LEU A 124 -13.37 7.83 -2.71
C LEU A 124 -14.89 8.00 -2.72
N LEU A 125 -15.53 8.05 -1.53
CA LEU A 125 -16.98 8.26 -1.46
C LEU A 125 -17.38 9.68 -1.84
N ALA A 126 -16.54 10.67 -1.52
CA ALA A 126 -16.80 12.06 -1.86
C ALA A 126 -16.66 12.28 -3.37
N THR A 127 -15.54 11.84 -3.96
CA THR A 127 -15.31 11.98 -5.41
C THR A 127 -16.33 11.17 -6.23
N ALA A 128 -16.78 10.01 -5.74
CA ALA A 128 -17.90 9.27 -6.35
C ALA A 128 -19.21 10.07 -6.37
N GLY A 129 -19.48 10.86 -5.32
CA GLY A 129 -20.60 11.77 -5.24
C GLY A 129 -20.53 12.94 -6.23
N ASP A 130 -19.32 13.34 -6.63
CA ASP A 130 -19.09 14.42 -7.59
C ASP A 130 -19.25 14.00 -9.06
N LEU A 131 -19.45 12.71 -9.32
CA LEU A 131 -19.77 12.22 -10.67
C LEU A 131 -21.10 12.80 -11.18
N PRO A 132 -21.30 12.88 -12.52
CA PRO A 132 -22.60 13.18 -13.11
C PRO A 132 -23.68 12.21 -12.61
N GLY A 133 -24.90 12.70 -12.37
CA GLY A 133 -25.99 11.91 -11.76
C GLY A 133 -26.18 10.48 -12.31
N PRO A 134 -26.15 10.25 -13.64
CA PRO A 134 -26.25 8.89 -14.21
C PRO A 134 -25.08 7.95 -13.85
N LEU A 135 -23.90 8.50 -13.56
CA LEU A 135 -22.68 7.74 -13.23
C LEU A 135 -22.46 7.58 -11.72
N GLN A 136 -23.11 8.39 -10.88
CA GLN A 136 -22.97 8.30 -9.42
C GLN A 136 -23.22 6.89 -8.85
N PRO A 137 -24.27 6.14 -9.28
CA PRO A 137 -24.49 4.78 -8.76
C PRO A 137 -23.31 3.85 -9.05
N LEU A 138 -22.67 3.99 -10.21
CA LEU A 138 -21.48 3.22 -10.57
C LEU A 138 -20.27 3.64 -9.72
N GLY A 139 -20.10 4.93 -9.46
CA GLY A 139 -19.07 5.44 -8.55
C GLY A 139 -19.19 4.82 -7.16
N TYR A 140 -20.38 4.88 -6.56
CA TYR A 140 -20.62 4.27 -5.25
C TYR A 140 -20.49 2.75 -5.25
N LEU A 141 -20.89 2.07 -6.32
CA LEU A 141 -20.72 0.62 -6.46
C LEU A 141 -19.25 0.21 -6.39
N LEU A 142 -18.35 1.02 -6.92
CA LEU A 142 -16.91 0.77 -6.88
C LEU A 142 -16.26 1.28 -5.59
N ALA A 143 -16.61 2.48 -5.14
CA ALA A 143 -16.00 3.12 -3.97
C ALA A 143 -16.34 2.42 -2.64
N THR A 144 -17.61 2.03 -2.48
CA THR A 144 -18.12 1.47 -1.22
C THR A 144 -17.41 0.19 -0.79
N PRO A 145 -17.25 -0.86 -1.62
CA PRO A 145 -16.58 -2.08 -1.19
C PRO A 145 -15.10 -1.84 -0.84
N VAL A 146 -14.40 -0.99 -1.61
CA VAL A 146 -12.99 -0.65 -1.34
C VAL A 146 -12.89 0.09 -0.01
N ARG A 147 -13.73 1.09 0.23
CA ARG A 147 -13.75 1.84 1.49
C ARG A 147 -14.16 0.98 2.68
N LEU A 148 -15.19 0.15 2.52
CA LEU A 148 -15.65 -0.74 3.59
C LEU A 148 -14.55 -1.74 3.99
N PHE A 149 -13.81 -2.24 3.01
CA PHE A 149 -12.65 -3.09 3.26
C PHE A 149 -11.61 -2.36 4.12
N THR A 150 -11.20 -1.14 3.77
CA THR A 150 -10.10 -0.43 4.46
C THR A 150 -10.46 0.12 5.84
N VAL A 151 -11.74 0.39 6.13
CA VAL A 151 -12.16 0.88 7.47
C VAL A 151 -12.24 -0.22 8.52
N ILE A 152 -12.27 -1.50 8.12
CA ILE A 152 -12.27 -2.63 9.06
C ILE A 152 -10.83 -2.80 9.59
N PRO A 153 -10.58 -2.62 10.90
CA PRO A 153 -9.23 -2.73 11.44
C PRO A 153 -8.60 -4.09 11.15
N GLY A 154 -7.37 -4.08 10.61
CA GLY A 154 -6.61 -5.29 10.31
C GLY A 154 -7.01 -6.04 9.03
N SER A 155 -8.05 -5.59 8.29
CA SER A 155 -8.47 -6.24 7.04
C SER A 155 -7.35 -6.31 6.00
N ALA A 156 -6.59 -5.23 5.81
CA ALA A 156 -5.46 -5.16 4.89
C ALA A 156 -4.34 -6.15 5.27
N GLY A 157 -4.03 -6.28 6.57
CA GLY A 157 -3.03 -7.23 7.06
C GLY A 157 -3.45 -8.68 6.88
N VAL A 158 -4.71 -9.01 7.22
CA VAL A 158 -5.27 -10.37 7.00
C VAL A 158 -5.32 -10.70 5.51
N ALA A 159 -5.78 -9.77 4.68
CA ALA A 159 -5.82 -9.93 3.23
C ALA A 159 -4.40 -10.12 2.67
N GLY A 160 -3.43 -9.31 3.09
CA GLY A 160 -2.03 -9.43 2.72
C GLY A 160 -1.43 -10.79 3.09
N PHE A 161 -1.73 -11.31 4.27
CA PHE A 161 -1.29 -12.65 4.68
C PHE A 161 -1.91 -13.75 3.80
N VAL A 162 -3.23 -13.70 3.56
CA VAL A 162 -3.89 -14.63 2.63
C VAL A 162 -3.28 -14.50 1.23
N TRP A 163 -2.95 -13.28 0.81
CA TRP A 163 -2.37 -13.00 -0.49
C TRP A 163 -0.98 -13.60 -0.63
N ILE A 164 -0.13 -13.57 0.41
CA ILE A 164 1.13 -14.32 0.43
C ILE A 164 0.89 -15.79 0.08
N LEU A 165 -0.06 -16.45 0.76
CA LEU A 165 -0.33 -17.87 0.56
C LEU A 165 -0.83 -18.16 -0.87
N VAL A 166 -1.69 -17.28 -1.40
CA VAL A 166 -2.18 -17.39 -2.79
C VAL A 166 -1.02 -17.25 -3.77
N LEU A 167 -0.19 -16.22 -3.63
CA LEU A 167 0.89 -15.94 -4.57
C LEU A 167 1.99 -17.02 -4.50
N LEU A 168 2.31 -17.53 -3.30
CA LEU A 168 3.19 -18.70 -3.14
C LEU A 168 2.59 -19.95 -3.77
N GLY A 169 1.27 -20.14 -3.70
CA GLY A 169 0.60 -21.30 -4.30
C GLY A 169 0.61 -21.32 -5.83
N VAL A 170 0.92 -20.21 -6.48
CA VAL A 170 0.94 -20.07 -7.95
C VAL A 170 2.34 -19.78 -8.53
N THR A 171 3.38 -19.77 -7.69
CA THR A 171 4.80 -19.59 -8.08
C THR A 171 5.65 -20.80 -7.73
#